data_AF-A0A7R9LPP5-F1
#
_entry.id   AF-A0A7R9LPP5-F1
#
_cell.length_a   1.000
_cell.length_b   1.000
_cell.length_c   1.000
_cell.angle_alpha   90.00
_cell.angle_beta   90.00
_cell.angle_gamma   90.00
#
_symmetry.space_group_name_H-M   'P 1'
#
loop_
_entity.id
_entity.type
_entity.pdbx_description
1 polymer ?
#
loop_
_entity_poly.entity_id
_entity_poly.type
_entity_poly.pdbx_seq_one_letter_code
_entity_poly.pdbx_strand_id
1 'polypeptide(L)'
;NNPRVNEDPKDALLREFQSEIEKLKQQLIEKRRRKENRLSGNISDDQSTTPVSETGPQIDTEAAEKLQAKIKAMESKLLVGGKNIVDHTNQQQMELELKSKELMTQKRREREMLQRLEEQEETVLEIRETFTSLQHEVESKRRKLKKLVSKLQSIKTETKDVMEANGRERRELENMQNELMKELKLKYLVIDNFIPIDEKNKLLSRIVFDEDEENWKIMKTSSVDSNVCKRPNSCAGYRYPISEFARLAAEVSAGVRYRCENIMDCELEMSCRTTKDYTAPRLSPRVRAALDNALKREDDIDVEISTIPAPTSRRKGKEKESNGNILRPLTALKISNRSSSRNLYSRPDTASANQSFPQARGLIRK
;
A
#
# COMPACT_ATOMS: atom_id res chain seq x y z
N ASN A 1 51.13 -48.59 -16.74
CA ASN A 1 50.95 -48.33 -18.19
C ASN A 1 52.34 -48.16 -18.78
N ASN A 2 52.92 -49.22 -19.35
CA ASN A 2 54.26 -49.12 -19.94
C ASN A 2 54.14 -48.40 -21.29
N PRO A 3 55.00 -47.40 -21.58
CA PRO A 3 54.96 -46.69 -22.85
C PRO A 3 55.21 -47.68 -24.00
N ARG A 4 54.21 -47.85 -24.84
CA ARG A 4 54.27 -48.70 -26.03
C ARG A 4 54.81 -47.83 -27.16
N VAL A 5 56.07 -48.02 -27.52
CA VAL A 5 56.70 -47.30 -28.63
C VAL A 5 55.97 -47.71 -29.91
N ASN A 6 55.32 -46.76 -30.57
CA ASN A 6 54.59 -46.98 -31.81
C ASN A 6 55.61 -46.93 -32.95
N GLU A 7 56.32 -48.03 -33.17
CA GLU A 7 57.32 -48.15 -34.23
C GLU A 7 56.63 -48.52 -35.56
N ASP A 8 57.11 -47.96 -36.66
CA ASP A 8 56.63 -48.28 -38.01
C ASP A 8 56.85 -49.79 -38.25
N PRO A 9 55.86 -50.54 -38.80
CA PRO A 9 56.02 -51.96 -39.13
C PRO A 9 57.26 -52.27 -39.96
N LYS A 10 57.77 -51.31 -40.74
CA LYS A 10 59.00 -51.46 -41.51
C LYS A 10 60.27 -51.44 -40.65
N ASP A 11 60.29 -50.60 -39.61
CA ASP A 11 61.44 -50.48 -38.70
C ASP A 11 61.53 -51.67 -37.75
N ALA A 12 60.37 -52.18 -37.30
CA ALA A 12 60.30 -53.42 -36.55
C ALA A 12 60.89 -54.60 -37.35
N LEU A 13 60.53 -54.70 -38.64
CA LEU A 13 61.03 -55.73 -39.56
C LEU A 13 62.52 -55.58 -39.85
N LEU A 14 63.02 -54.35 -39.99
CA LEU A 14 64.44 -54.08 -40.20
C LEU A 14 65.28 -54.51 -38.99
N ARG A 15 64.79 -54.25 -37.77
CA ARG A 15 65.44 -54.67 -36.52
C ARG A 15 65.46 -56.19 -36.36
N GLU A 16 64.39 -56.88 -36.76
CA GLU A 16 64.36 -58.35 -36.79
C GLU A 16 65.38 -58.93 -37.77
N PHE A 17 65.49 -58.35 -38.98
CA PHE A 17 66.51 -58.76 -39.94
C PHE A 17 67.94 -58.52 -39.45
N GLN A 18 68.19 -57.38 -38.79
CA GLN A 18 69.50 -57.08 -38.20
C GLN A 18 69.86 -58.06 -37.07
N SER A 19 68.90 -58.36 -36.17
CA SER A 19 69.08 -59.32 -35.08
C SER A 19 69.35 -60.74 -35.59
N GLU A 20 68.67 -61.15 -36.67
CA GLU A 20 68.88 -62.47 -37.27
C GLU A 20 70.24 -62.58 -37.99
N ILE A 21 70.72 -61.50 -38.62
CA ILE A 21 72.07 -61.43 -39.21
C ILE A 21 73.14 -61.53 -38.12
N GLU A 22 72.98 -60.82 -36.99
CA GLU A 22 73.90 -60.91 -35.85
C GLU A 22 73.95 -62.32 -35.27
N LYS A 23 72.79 -62.96 -35.11
CA LYS A 23 72.69 -64.34 -34.65
C LYS A 23 73.38 -65.32 -35.60
N LEU A 24 73.22 -65.16 -36.91
CA LEU A 24 73.89 -65.99 -37.93
C LEU A 24 75.41 -65.75 -37.96
N LYS A 25 75.86 -64.52 -37.76
CA LYS A 25 77.30 -64.19 -37.61
C LYS A 25 77.89 -64.83 -36.36
N GLN A 26 77.20 -64.78 -35.23
CA GLN A 26 77.62 -65.46 -34.00
C GLN A 26 77.70 -66.98 -34.20
N GLN A 27 76.75 -67.60 -34.90
CA GLN A 27 76.82 -69.02 -35.24
C GLN A 27 78.00 -69.38 -36.15
N LEU A 28 78.39 -68.48 -37.06
CA LEU A 28 79.58 -68.66 -37.91
C LEU A 28 80.87 -68.56 -37.08
N ILE A 29 80.95 -67.61 -36.14
CA ILE A 29 82.07 -67.44 -35.21
C ILE A 29 82.19 -68.66 -34.29
N GLU A 30 81.08 -69.16 -33.73
CA GLU A 30 81.04 -70.36 -32.88
C GLU A 30 81.53 -71.61 -33.65
N LYS A 31 81.13 -71.77 -34.92
CA LYS A 31 81.61 -72.86 -35.79
C LYS A 31 83.10 -72.73 -36.13
N ARG A 32 83.61 -71.50 -36.31
CA ARG A 32 85.04 -71.25 -36.56
C ARG A 32 85.89 -71.51 -35.31
N ARG A 33 85.41 -71.09 -34.14
CA ARG A 33 86.03 -71.35 -32.82
C ARG A 33 86.09 -72.84 -32.49
N ARG A 34 85.04 -73.61 -32.80
CA ARG A 34 85.03 -75.08 -32.65
C ARG A 34 86.03 -75.79 -33.56
N LYS A 35 86.31 -75.23 -34.75
CA LYS A 35 87.33 -75.73 -35.67
C LYS A 35 88.74 -75.42 -35.17
N GLU A 36 88.96 -74.23 -34.62
CA GLU A 36 90.25 -73.78 -34.07
C GLU A 36 90.64 -74.54 -32.79
N ASN A 37 89.67 -74.80 -31.90
CA ASN A 37 89.87 -75.65 -30.71
C ASN A 37 90.17 -77.13 -31.04
N ARG A 38 89.87 -77.63 -32.24
CA ARG A 38 90.26 -78.99 -32.69
C ARG A 38 91.69 -79.04 -33.25
N LEU A 39 92.31 -77.90 -33.56
CA LEU A 39 93.65 -77.80 -34.16
C LEU A 39 94.75 -77.44 -33.16
N SER A 40 94.44 -77.00 -31.93
CA SER A 40 95.42 -76.53 -30.94
C SER A 40 95.67 -77.47 -29.75
N GLY A 41 95.35 -78.76 -29.85
CA GLY A 41 95.54 -79.71 -28.75
C GLY A 41 96.10 -81.06 -29.21
N ASN A 42 97.42 -81.17 -29.37
CA ASN A 42 98.22 -82.38 -29.11
C ASN A 42 99.71 -82.19 -29.44
N ILE A 43 100.58 -82.26 -28.41
CA ILE A 43 102.00 -82.71 -28.24
C ILE A 43 102.33 -82.29 -26.80
N SER A 44 102.67 -83.11 -25.80
CA SER A 44 103.47 -84.35 -25.62
C SER A 44 102.83 -85.23 -24.50
N ASP A 45 103.10 -86.51 -24.24
CA ASP A 45 104.20 -87.42 -24.53
C ASP A 45 103.75 -88.90 -24.36
N ASP A 46 104.47 -89.80 -25.03
CA ASP A 46 104.75 -91.21 -24.68
C ASP A 46 103.79 -92.40 -25.03
N GLN A 47 104.37 -93.29 -25.86
CA GLN A 47 104.20 -94.74 -26.13
C GLN A 47 102.82 -95.44 -26.13
N SER A 48 102.44 -95.95 -27.32
CA SER A 48 102.33 -97.39 -27.67
C SER A 48 101.18 -97.74 -28.66
N THR A 49 101.56 -98.48 -29.71
CA THR A 49 100.78 -99.47 -30.52
C THR A 49 99.51 -99.06 -31.32
N THR A 50 99.67 -99.01 -32.66
CA THR A 50 98.76 -99.40 -33.79
C THR A 50 97.33 -98.79 -33.92
N PRO A 51 96.69 -98.75 -35.11
CA PRO A 51 97.11 -98.63 -36.52
C PRO A 51 96.51 -97.36 -37.21
N VAL A 52 97.02 -96.92 -38.37
CA VAL A 52 96.49 -95.76 -39.12
C VAL A 52 96.26 -96.10 -40.59
N SER A 53 95.01 -95.94 -41.04
CA SER A 53 94.62 -95.56 -42.41
C SER A 53 93.32 -94.73 -42.29
N GLU A 54 93.45 -93.41 -42.29
CA GLU A 54 93.23 -92.52 -43.45
C GLU A 54 91.80 -92.48 -43.99
N THR A 55 91.00 -91.52 -43.53
CA THR A 55 90.17 -90.65 -44.39
C THR A 55 89.94 -89.32 -43.68
N GLY A 56 90.48 -88.27 -44.30
CA GLY A 56 90.55 -86.92 -43.78
C GLY A 56 89.28 -86.06 -43.96
N PRO A 57 89.38 -84.79 -43.53
CA PRO A 57 88.27 -83.88 -43.23
C PRO A 57 87.84 -83.07 -44.46
N GLN A 58 86.69 -83.37 -45.05
CA GLN A 58 86.16 -82.57 -46.19
C GLN A 58 84.72 -82.04 -46.00
N ILE A 59 83.98 -82.47 -44.97
CA ILE A 59 82.55 -82.15 -44.83
C ILE A 59 82.29 -80.81 -44.10
N ASP A 60 83.24 -80.31 -43.30
CA ASP A 60 83.03 -79.12 -42.45
C ASP A 60 83.30 -77.76 -43.16
N THR A 61 83.97 -77.74 -44.31
CA THR A 61 84.28 -76.50 -45.06
C THR A 61 83.10 -76.03 -45.90
N GLU A 62 82.38 -76.95 -46.55
CA GLU A 62 81.26 -76.61 -47.44
C GLU A 62 80.05 -76.05 -46.67
N ALA A 63 79.80 -76.54 -45.46
CA ALA A 63 78.71 -76.06 -44.60
C ALA A 63 78.96 -74.64 -44.04
N ALA A 64 80.23 -74.29 -43.80
CA ALA A 64 80.62 -72.94 -43.38
C ALA A 64 80.51 -71.95 -44.54
N GLU A 65 80.87 -72.38 -45.75
CA GLU A 65 80.80 -71.56 -46.97
C GLU A 65 79.34 -71.30 -47.41
N LYS A 66 78.45 -72.30 -47.30
CA LYS A 66 77.00 -72.10 -47.50
C LYS A 66 76.39 -71.13 -46.49
N LEU A 67 76.82 -71.16 -45.22
CA LEU A 67 76.36 -70.25 -44.18
C LEU A 67 76.88 -68.82 -44.42
N GLN A 68 78.13 -68.69 -44.84
CA GLN A 68 78.74 -67.41 -45.21
C GLN A 68 78.11 -66.82 -46.48
N ALA A 69 77.76 -67.65 -47.47
CA ALA A 69 77.01 -67.23 -48.64
C ALA A 69 75.58 -66.76 -48.26
N LYS A 70 74.92 -67.42 -47.30
CA LYS A 70 73.60 -67.02 -46.79
C LYS A 70 73.65 -65.72 -46.00
N ILE A 71 74.68 -65.51 -45.18
CA ILE A 71 74.95 -64.24 -44.50
C ILE A 71 75.21 -63.15 -45.54
N LYS A 72 76.08 -63.40 -46.52
CA LYS A 72 76.41 -62.45 -47.59
C LYS A 72 75.20 -62.13 -48.49
N ALA A 73 74.27 -63.06 -48.66
CA ALA A 73 73.01 -62.87 -49.40
C ALA A 73 71.94 -62.11 -48.59
N MET A 74 71.89 -62.28 -47.26
CA MET A 74 71.04 -61.45 -46.41
C MET A 74 71.63 -60.04 -46.24
N GLU A 75 72.95 -59.94 -46.08
CA GLU A 75 73.68 -58.68 -46.07
C GLU A 75 73.56 -57.95 -47.40
N SER A 76 73.62 -58.65 -48.53
CA SER A 76 73.39 -58.01 -49.84
C SER A 76 71.93 -57.60 -50.04
N LYS A 77 70.94 -58.32 -49.49
CA LYS A 77 69.55 -57.85 -49.48
C LYS A 77 69.34 -56.62 -48.59
N LEU A 78 70.13 -56.48 -47.53
CA LEU A 78 70.12 -55.30 -46.64
C LEU A 78 70.94 -54.13 -47.21
N LEU A 79 71.97 -54.42 -48.02
CA LEU A 79 72.89 -53.45 -48.63
C LEU A 79 72.43 -52.96 -50.02
N VAL A 80 71.76 -53.81 -50.81
CA VAL A 80 71.17 -53.45 -52.12
C VAL A 80 69.84 -52.69 -51.94
N GLY A 81 69.22 -52.77 -50.75
CA GLY A 81 68.20 -51.81 -50.30
C GLY A 81 68.78 -50.55 -49.63
N GLY A 82 70.11 -50.43 -49.53
CA GLY A 82 70.80 -49.65 -48.50
C GLY A 82 71.52 -48.37 -48.96
N LYS A 83 71.10 -47.75 -50.06
CA LYS A 83 71.62 -46.42 -50.44
C LYS A 83 70.78 -45.24 -49.95
N ASN A 84 69.74 -45.50 -49.16
CA ASN A 84 68.84 -44.46 -48.69
C ASN A 84 68.55 -44.54 -47.17
N ILE A 85 69.11 -45.45 -46.36
CA ILE A 85 68.63 -45.58 -44.96
C ILE A 85 69.03 -44.37 -44.10
N VAL A 86 70.32 -44.00 -44.07
CA VAL A 86 70.80 -42.85 -43.27
C VAL A 86 70.26 -41.52 -43.84
N ASP A 87 70.16 -41.41 -45.16
CA ASP A 87 69.58 -40.23 -45.83
C ASP A 87 68.07 -40.17 -45.68
N HIS A 88 67.35 -41.30 -45.64
CA HIS A 88 65.92 -41.36 -45.36
C HIS A 88 65.63 -41.05 -43.90
N THR A 89 66.48 -41.48 -42.96
CA THR A 89 66.38 -41.07 -41.56
C THR A 89 66.62 -39.57 -41.41
N ASN A 90 67.65 -39.00 -42.05
CA ASN A 90 67.87 -37.55 -42.05
C ASN A 90 66.76 -36.78 -42.76
N GLN A 91 66.21 -37.29 -43.87
CA GLN A 91 65.05 -36.71 -44.56
C GLN A 91 63.79 -36.78 -43.70
N GLN A 92 63.52 -37.91 -43.04
CA GLN A 92 62.41 -38.06 -42.10
C GLN A 92 62.58 -37.15 -40.89
N GLN A 93 63.82 -36.96 -40.40
CA GLN A 93 64.13 -36.12 -39.26
C GLN A 93 64.00 -34.64 -39.62
N MET A 94 64.42 -34.24 -40.83
CA MET A 94 64.11 -32.92 -41.40
C MET A 94 62.60 -32.74 -41.61
N GLU A 95 61.89 -33.75 -42.11
CA GLU A 95 60.44 -33.68 -42.32
C GLU A 95 59.67 -33.60 -41.00
N LEU A 96 60.11 -34.31 -39.95
CA LEU A 96 59.60 -34.20 -38.59
C LEU A 96 59.91 -32.84 -37.99
N GLU A 97 61.10 -32.28 -38.23
CA GLU A 97 61.44 -30.93 -37.78
C GLU A 97 60.58 -29.87 -38.49
N LEU A 98 60.31 -30.05 -39.79
CA LEU A 98 59.46 -29.17 -40.59
C LEU A 98 57.99 -29.27 -40.13
N LYS A 99 57.47 -30.48 -39.91
CA LYS A 99 56.15 -30.72 -39.32
C LYS A 99 56.04 -30.22 -37.88
N SER A 100 57.11 -30.33 -37.10
CA SER A 100 57.18 -29.79 -35.73
C SER A 100 57.16 -28.26 -35.75
N LYS A 101 57.90 -27.64 -36.67
CA LYS A 101 57.85 -26.18 -36.91
C LYS A 101 56.45 -25.75 -37.36
N GLU A 102 55.81 -26.48 -38.26
CA GLU A 102 54.45 -26.19 -38.71
C GLU A 102 53.43 -26.32 -37.57
N LEU A 103 53.50 -27.40 -36.78
CA LEU A 103 52.71 -27.59 -35.56
C LEU A 103 52.93 -26.47 -34.54
N MET A 104 54.19 -26.00 -34.37
CA MET A 104 54.49 -24.87 -33.50
C MET A 104 53.85 -23.58 -34.02
N THR A 105 53.86 -23.32 -35.34
CA THR A 105 53.17 -22.16 -35.91
C THR A 105 51.65 -22.25 -35.78
N GLN A 106 51.06 -23.43 -35.97
CA GLN A 106 49.63 -23.65 -35.74
C GLN A 106 49.26 -23.43 -34.27
N LYS A 107 49.99 -24.06 -33.34
CA LYS A 107 49.77 -23.86 -31.89
C LYS A 107 49.96 -22.41 -31.47
N ARG A 108 50.87 -21.67 -32.11
CA ARG A 108 51.04 -20.24 -31.85
C ARG A 108 49.81 -19.44 -32.31
N ARG A 109 49.32 -19.69 -33.53
CA ARG A 109 48.11 -19.05 -34.06
C ARG A 109 46.85 -19.41 -33.26
N GLU A 110 46.74 -20.67 -32.83
CA GLU A 110 45.65 -21.14 -31.98
C GLU A 110 45.66 -20.43 -30.62
N ARG A 111 46.83 -20.30 -29.98
CA ARG A 111 46.98 -19.51 -28.74
C ARG A 111 46.68 -18.03 -28.95
N GLU A 112 47.17 -17.43 -30.02
CA GLU A 112 46.86 -16.03 -30.37
C GLU A 112 45.35 -15.83 -30.61
N MET A 113 44.65 -16.82 -31.18
CA MET A 113 43.20 -16.80 -31.37
C MET A 113 42.46 -16.97 -30.04
N LEU A 114 42.88 -17.92 -29.20
CA LEU A 114 42.29 -18.15 -27.87
C LEU A 114 42.46 -16.92 -26.98
N GLN A 115 43.64 -16.30 -26.97
CA GLN A 115 43.89 -15.09 -26.20
C GLN A 115 42.99 -13.93 -26.66
N ARG A 116 42.81 -13.75 -27.99
CA ARG A 116 41.85 -12.75 -28.50
C ARG A 116 40.40 -13.06 -28.13
N LEU A 117 40.02 -14.34 -28.09
CA LEU A 117 38.69 -14.75 -27.66
C LEU A 117 38.49 -14.44 -26.17
N GLU A 118 39.48 -14.76 -25.33
CA GLU A 118 39.48 -14.48 -23.90
C GLU A 118 39.40 -12.98 -23.62
N GLU A 119 40.20 -12.14 -24.31
CA GLU A 119 40.11 -10.67 -24.23
C GLU A 119 38.70 -10.16 -24.61
N GLN A 120 38.10 -10.71 -25.67
CA GLN A 120 36.73 -10.36 -26.05
C GLN A 120 35.72 -10.80 -25.00
N GLU A 121 35.84 -12.00 -24.45
CA GLU A 121 34.98 -12.51 -23.38
C GLU A 121 35.10 -11.67 -22.11
N GLU A 122 36.32 -11.26 -21.72
CA GLU A 122 36.58 -10.34 -20.61
C GLU A 122 35.89 -8.99 -20.86
N THR A 123 36.07 -8.37 -22.03
CA THR A 123 35.43 -7.06 -22.33
C THR A 123 33.90 -7.15 -22.31
N VAL A 124 33.32 -8.24 -22.80
CA VAL A 124 31.86 -8.47 -22.77
C VAL A 124 31.39 -8.64 -21.33
N LEU A 125 32.17 -9.31 -20.50
CA LEU A 125 31.86 -9.52 -19.09
C LEU A 125 31.91 -8.20 -18.31
N GLU A 126 32.93 -7.36 -18.53
CA GLU A 126 33.03 -6.00 -17.97
C GLU A 126 31.83 -5.12 -18.37
N ILE A 127 31.44 -5.12 -19.65
CA ILE A 127 30.26 -4.38 -20.12
C ILE A 127 28.98 -4.91 -19.46
N ARG A 128 28.85 -6.22 -19.27
CA ARG A 128 27.70 -6.83 -18.60
C ARG A 128 27.65 -6.43 -17.12
N GLU A 129 28.77 -6.45 -16.42
CA GLU A 129 28.85 -6.03 -15.01
C GLU A 129 28.49 -4.54 -14.86
N THR A 130 29.04 -3.66 -15.69
CA THR A 130 28.70 -2.23 -15.68
C THR A 130 27.23 -1.98 -16.00
N PHE A 131 26.66 -2.68 -16.99
CA PHE A 131 25.25 -2.59 -17.33
C PHE A 131 24.33 -3.06 -16.18
N THR A 132 24.67 -4.18 -15.55
CA THR A 132 23.89 -4.68 -14.40
C THR A 132 23.96 -3.70 -13.23
N SER A 133 25.13 -3.14 -12.90
CA SER A 133 25.28 -2.11 -11.86
C SER A 133 24.41 -0.88 -12.14
N LEU A 134 24.45 -0.34 -13.37
CA LEU A 134 23.63 0.80 -13.77
C LEU A 134 22.13 0.47 -13.69
N GLN A 135 21.72 -0.74 -14.09
CA GLN A 135 20.34 -1.18 -13.98
C GLN A 135 19.87 -1.22 -12.51
N HIS A 136 20.70 -1.72 -11.59
CA HIS A 136 20.39 -1.70 -10.15
C HIS A 136 20.26 -0.28 -9.61
N GLU A 137 21.10 0.65 -10.09
CA GLU A 137 21.01 2.06 -9.71
C GLU A 137 19.70 2.70 -10.21
N VAL A 138 19.34 2.47 -11.47
CA VAL A 138 18.08 2.94 -12.07
C VAL A 138 16.88 2.38 -11.29
N GLU A 139 16.89 1.10 -10.95
CA GLU A 139 15.83 0.49 -10.14
C GLU A 139 15.75 1.10 -8.73
N SER A 140 16.89 1.33 -8.08
CA SER A 140 16.96 1.98 -6.77
C SER A 140 16.39 3.40 -6.84
N LYS A 141 16.78 4.19 -7.84
CA LYS A 141 16.24 5.53 -8.09
C LYS A 141 14.75 5.49 -8.40
N ARG A 142 14.28 4.54 -9.22
CA ARG A 142 12.85 4.36 -9.54
C ARG A 142 12.03 4.03 -8.30
N ARG A 143 12.54 3.17 -7.40
CA ARG A 143 11.90 2.86 -6.10
C ARG A 143 11.84 4.10 -5.21
N LYS A 144 12.92 4.88 -5.11
CA LYS A 144 12.95 6.15 -4.36
C LYS A 144 11.96 7.16 -4.93
N LEU A 145 11.91 7.33 -6.25
CA LEU A 145 10.97 8.21 -6.93
C LEU A 145 9.52 7.80 -6.64
N LYS A 146 9.19 6.50 -6.75
CA LYS A 146 7.84 6.00 -6.43
C LYS A 146 7.43 6.32 -4.98
N LYS A 147 8.35 6.17 -4.01
CA LYS A 147 8.12 6.54 -2.62
C LYS A 147 7.88 8.05 -2.46
N LEU A 148 8.70 8.89 -3.10
CA LEU A 148 8.55 10.34 -3.04
C LEU A 148 7.23 10.81 -3.67
N VAL A 149 6.85 10.25 -4.82
CA VAL A 149 5.58 10.55 -5.48
C VAL A 149 4.40 10.14 -4.59
N SER A 150 4.45 8.96 -3.96
CA SER A 150 3.41 8.51 -3.02
C SER A 150 3.30 9.44 -1.81
N LYS A 151 4.41 9.87 -1.21
CA LYS A 151 4.42 10.84 -0.11
C LYS A 151 3.85 12.19 -0.54
N LEU A 152 4.25 12.68 -1.71
CA LEU A 152 3.75 13.93 -2.28
C LEU A 152 2.24 13.85 -2.52
N GLN A 153 1.74 12.74 -3.05
CA GLN A 153 0.31 12.52 -3.23
C GLN A 153 -0.44 12.53 -1.90
N SER A 154 0.11 11.88 -0.87
CA SER A 154 -0.45 11.87 0.49
C SER A 154 -0.52 13.27 1.11
N ILE A 155 0.56 14.06 0.99
CA ILE A 155 0.58 15.44 1.51
C ILE A 155 -0.40 16.32 0.73
N LYS A 156 -0.54 16.12 -0.59
CA LYS A 156 -1.53 16.85 -1.39
C LYS A 156 -2.96 16.56 -0.95
N THR A 157 -3.30 15.30 -0.67
CA THR A 157 -4.62 14.95 -0.16
C THR A 157 -4.85 15.54 1.23
N GLU A 158 -3.86 15.41 2.13
CA GLU A 158 -3.94 16.00 3.47
C GLU A 158 -4.11 17.52 3.43
N THR A 159 -3.36 18.21 2.57
CA THR A 159 -3.50 19.66 2.37
C THR A 159 -4.91 20.02 1.92
N LYS A 160 -5.46 19.26 0.96
CA LYS A 160 -6.82 19.48 0.47
C LYS A 160 -7.85 19.28 1.58
N ASP A 161 -7.70 18.22 2.37
CA ASP A 161 -8.62 17.88 3.46
C ASP A 161 -8.59 18.95 4.56
N VAL A 162 -7.41 19.45 4.92
CA VAL A 162 -7.22 20.57 5.85
C VAL A 162 -7.84 21.86 5.31
N MET A 163 -7.63 22.17 4.03
CA MET A 163 -8.25 23.34 3.40
C MET A 163 -9.78 23.27 3.42
N GLU A 164 -10.35 22.08 3.18
CA GLU A 164 -11.79 21.86 3.21
C GLU A 164 -12.35 21.97 4.63
N ALA A 165 -11.64 21.43 5.63
CA ALA A 165 -12.00 21.55 7.04
C ALA A 165 -11.99 23.02 7.49
N ASN A 166 -10.91 23.75 7.22
CA ASN A 166 -10.83 25.18 7.52
C ASN A 166 -11.93 25.99 6.78
N GLY A 167 -12.24 25.62 5.54
CA GLY A 167 -13.33 26.23 4.78
C GLY A 167 -14.72 25.93 5.35
N ARG A 168 -14.93 24.82 6.06
CA ARG A 168 -16.15 24.54 6.82
C ARG A 168 -16.19 25.36 8.10
N GLU A 169 -15.15 25.28 8.92
CA GLU A 169 -15.05 26.02 10.19
C GLU A 169 -15.24 27.52 9.98
N ARG A 170 -14.59 28.10 8.97
CA ARG A 170 -14.77 29.50 8.62
C ARG A 170 -16.23 29.85 8.33
N ARG A 171 -16.95 29.02 7.55
CA ARG A 171 -18.37 29.25 7.25
C ARG A 171 -19.25 29.13 8.49
N GLU A 172 -18.95 28.18 9.36
CA GLU A 172 -19.65 28.00 10.64
C GLU A 172 -19.46 29.21 11.56
N LEU A 173 -18.23 29.70 11.69
CA LEU A 173 -17.91 30.92 12.44
C LEU A 173 -18.59 32.16 11.83
N GLU A 174 -18.56 32.31 10.51
CA GLU A 174 -19.27 33.40 9.82
C GLU A 174 -20.79 33.33 10.05
N ASN A 175 -21.38 32.13 10.04
CA ASN A 175 -22.80 31.95 10.34
C ASN A 175 -23.12 32.31 11.80
N MET A 176 -22.33 31.82 12.76
CA MET A 176 -22.49 32.14 14.18
C MET A 176 -22.33 33.65 14.43
N GLN A 177 -21.33 34.29 13.82
CA GLN A 177 -21.14 35.73 13.89
C GLN A 177 -22.36 36.49 13.36
N ASN A 178 -22.93 36.05 12.23
CA ASN A 178 -24.12 36.66 11.64
C ASN A 178 -25.36 36.47 12.53
N GLU A 179 -25.53 35.32 13.17
CA GLU A 179 -26.61 35.06 14.12
C GLU A 179 -26.48 35.93 15.36
N LEU A 180 -25.31 35.96 15.99
CA LEU A 180 -25.02 36.82 17.14
C LEU A 180 -25.22 38.30 16.80
N MET A 181 -24.82 38.73 15.59
CA MET A 181 -25.03 40.10 15.14
C MET A 181 -26.51 40.42 14.92
N LYS A 182 -27.31 39.48 14.41
CA LYS A 182 -28.78 39.64 14.31
C LYS A 182 -29.42 39.77 15.68
N GLU A 183 -29.05 38.90 16.63
CA GLU A 183 -29.55 38.97 18.00
C GLU A 183 -29.16 40.27 18.69
N LEU A 184 -27.91 40.70 18.53
CA LEU A 184 -27.42 41.96 19.08
C LEU A 184 -28.18 43.15 18.51
N LYS A 185 -28.37 43.21 17.18
CA LYS A 185 -29.19 44.23 16.52
C LYS A 185 -30.62 44.23 17.02
N LEU A 186 -31.23 43.05 17.20
CA LEU A 186 -32.57 42.92 17.77
C LEU A 186 -32.63 43.47 19.21
N LYS A 187 -31.66 43.11 20.06
CA LYS A 187 -31.57 43.61 21.44
C LYS A 187 -31.43 45.13 21.47
N TYR A 188 -30.57 45.72 20.63
CA TYR A 188 -30.46 47.17 20.51
C TYR A 188 -31.75 47.82 20.03
N LEU A 189 -32.43 47.23 19.03
CA LEU A 189 -33.72 47.73 18.56
C LEU A 189 -34.76 47.73 19.69
N VAL A 190 -34.82 46.67 20.50
CA VAL A 190 -35.72 46.61 21.66
C VAL A 190 -35.37 47.68 22.68
N ILE A 191 -34.08 47.85 23.01
CA ILE A 191 -33.62 48.87 23.95
C ILE A 191 -34.02 50.27 23.48
N ASP A 192 -33.74 50.61 22.21
CA ASP A 192 -33.97 51.96 21.71
C ASP A 192 -35.46 52.30 21.52
N ASN A 193 -36.33 51.30 21.28
CA ASN A 193 -37.77 51.52 21.12
C ASN A 193 -38.57 51.44 22.42
N PHE A 194 -38.14 50.62 23.39
CA PHE A 194 -38.95 50.31 24.59
C PHE A 194 -38.36 50.81 25.92
N ILE A 195 -37.09 51.26 25.95
CA ILE A 195 -36.46 51.72 27.19
C ILE A 195 -36.22 53.24 27.11
N PRO A 196 -36.78 54.03 28.05
CA PRO A 196 -36.48 55.45 28.15
C PRO A 196 -34.97 55.72 28.28
N ILE A 197 -34.48 56.72 27.54
CA ILE A 197 -33.05 57.05 27.45
C ILE A 197 -32.44 57.34 28.84
N ASP A 198 -33.20 57.98 29.73
CA ASP A 198 -32.76 58.30 31.10
C ASP A 198 -32.53 57.05 31.95
N GLU A 199 -33.43 56.05 31.86
CA GLU A 199 -33.28 54.78 32.58
C GLU A 199 -32.14 53.93 32.01
N LYS A 200 -31.97 53.93 30.67
CA LYS A 200 -30.81 53.31 30.00
C LYS A 200 -29.49 53.90 30.53
N ASN A 201 -29.39 55.23 30.63
CA ASN A 201 -28.19 55.91 31.11
C ASN A 201 -27.92 55.67 32.61
N LYS A 202 -28.98 55.66 33.43
CA LYS A 202 -28.88 55.28 34.86
C LYS A 202 -28.40 53.84 35.05
N LEU A 203 -28.77 52.93 34.16
CA LEU A 203 -28.33 51.55 34.22
C LEU A 203 -26.89 51.41 33.74
N LEU A 204 -26.53 52.00 32.59
CA LEU A 204 -25.17 51.96 32.04
C LEU A 204 -24.12 52.53 33.00
N SER A 205 -24.44 53.58 33.75
CA SER A 205 -23.54 54.16 34.76
C SER A 205 -23.28 53.26 35.96
N ARG A 206 -24.11 52.22 36.17
CA ARG A 206 -23.98 51.26 37.28
C ARG A 206 -23.43 49.92 36.85
N ILE A 207 -23.45 49.62 35.56
CA ILE A 207 -22.94 48.36 35.03
C ILE A 207 -21.41 48.44 35.02
N VAL A 208 -20.77 47.51 35.73
CA VAL A 208 -19.31 47.35 35.77
C VAL A 208 -18.99 45.93 35.33
N PHE A 209 -18.01 45.78 34.46
CA PHE A 209 -17.52 44.46 34.07
C PHE A 209 -16.55 43.94 35.13
N ASP A 210 -16.80 42.73 35.62
CA ASP A 210 -15.89 42.04 36.52
C ASP A 210 -15.00 41.09 35.68
N GLU A 211 -13.71 41.41 35.59
CA GLU A 211 -12.73 40.63 34.83
C GLU A 211 -12.44 39.27 35.49
N ASP A 212 -12.54 39.15 36.82
CA ASP A 212 -12.24 37.91 37.54
C ASP A 212 -13.35 36.86 37.34
N GLU A 213 -14.61 37.32 37.25
CA GLU A 213 -15.77 36.47 37.04
C GLU A 213 -16.27 36.44 35.58
N GLU A 214 -15.63 37.19 34.67
CA GLU A 214 -16.02 37.37 33.27
C GLU A 214 -17.51 37.76 33.07
N ASN A 215 -18.08 38.52 34.01
CA ASN A 215 -19.51 38.81 34.05
C ASN A 215 -19.80 40.30 34.32
N TRP A 216 -20.90 40.80 33.75
CA TRP A 216 -21.39 42.16 34.03
C TRP A 216 -22.14 42.20 35.36
N LYS A 217 -21.69 43.03 36.30
CA LYS A 217 -22.33 43.27 37.60
C LYS A 217 -22.98 44.64 37.63
N ILE A 218 -24.16 44.73 38.23
CA ILE A 218 -24.87 46.01 38.43
C ILE A 218 -24.56 46.51 39.85
N MET A 219 -23.88 47.65 39.94
CA MET A 219 -23.62 48.33 41.20
C MET A 219 -24.94 48.81 41.80
N LYS A 220 -25.14 48.52 43.09
CA LYS A 220 -26.28 49.04 43.83
C LYS A 220 -26.22 50.56 43.83
N THR A 221 -27.33 51.22 43.56
CA THR A 221 -27.43 52.66 43.79
C THR A 221 -27.13 52.93 45.25
N SER A 222 -26.22 53.84 45.54
CA SER A 222 -26.02 54.39 46.88
C SER A 222 -27.19 55.30 47.33
N SER A 223 -28.42 55.03 46.86
CA SER A 223 -29.63 55.64 47.40
C SER A 223 -30.09 54.76 48.56
N VAL A 224 -29.75 55.25 49.75
CA VAL A 224 -30.53 55.18 51.00
C VAL A 224 -31.53 54.03 51.02
N ASP A 225 -31.30 53.06 51.90
CA ASP A 225 -32.30 52.10 52.33
C ASP A 225 -33.68 52.73 52.20
N SER A 226 -34.55 52.13 51.41
CA SER A 226 -35.98 52.42 51.38
C SER A 226 -36.61 52.04 52.72
N ASN A 227 -36.06 52.53 53.83
CA ASN A 227 -36.77 52.98 55.01
C ASN A 227 -37.71 54.10 54.55
N VAL A 228 -38.69 53.76 53.71
CA VAL A 228 -39.96 54.48 53.70
C VAL A 228 -40.37 54.43 55.17
N CYS A 229 -40.22 55.55 55.89
CA CYS A 229 -40.56 55.64 57.29
C CYS A 229 -41.94 55.00 57.46
N LYS A 230 -42.00 53.81 58.07
CA LYS A 230 -43.28 53.16 58.33
C LYS A 230 -44.06 54.15 59.16
N ARG A 231 -45.17 54.66 58.61
CA ARG A 231 -46.03 55.57 59.36
C ARG A 231 -46.46 54.83 60.63
N PRO A 232 -46.35 55.45 61.82
CA PRO A 232 -46.76 54.80 63.05
C PRO A 232 -48.25 54.46 62.96
N ASN A 233 -48.60 53.23 63.32
CA ASN A 233 -50.00 52.79 63.39
C ASN A 233 -50.69 53.47 64.57
N SER A 234 -52.00 53.68 64.46
CA SER A 234 -52.82 54.14 65.58
C SER A 234 -52.85 53.11 66.72
N CYS A 235 -53.17 53.54 67.94
CA CYS A 235 -53.29 52.69 69.12
C CYS A 235 -54.28 51.52 68.92
N ALA A 236 -55.32 51.72 68.11
CA ALA A 236 -56.31 50.70 67.77
C ALA A 236 -55.89 49.79 66.60
N GLY A 237 -54.64 49.87 66.14
CA GLY A 237 -54.08 49.01 65.08
C GLY A 237 -54.35 49.48 63.65
N TYR A 238 -55.11 50.56 63.44
CA TYR A 238 -55.39 51.11 62.10
C TYR A 238 -54.24 51.97 61.57
N ARG A 239 -54.14 52.11 60.24
CA ARG A 239 -53.14 52.93 59.54
C ARG A 239 -53.20 54.43 59.88
N TYR A 240 -54.34 54.92 60.36
CA TYR A 240 -54.57 56.30 60.77
C TYR A 240 -55.44 56.37 62.04
N PRO A 241 -55.33 57.42 62.86
CA PRO A 241 -56.19 57.59 64.03
C PRO A 241 -57.65 57.84 63.61
N ILE A 242 -58.59 57.12 64.21
CA ILE A 242 -60.03 57.29 64.01
C ILE A 242 -60.72 57.56 65.35
N SER A 243 -61.86 58.26 65.32
CA SER A 243 -62.66 58.47 66.53
C SER A 243 -63.37 57.17 66.95
N GLU A 244 -63.66 57.04 68.25
CA GLU A 244 -64.39 55.89 68.78
C GLU A 244 -65.78 55.74 68.16
N PHE A 245 -66.46 56.86 67.89
CA PHE A 245 -67.74 56.88 67.18
C PHE A 245 -67.62 56.26 65.78
N ALA A 246 -66.59 56.66 65.01
CA ALA A 246 -66.38 56.12 63.67
C ALA A 246 -66.06 54.62 63.70
N ARG A 247 -65.28 54.17 64.70
CA ARG A 247 -64.98 52.75 64.91
C ARG A 247 -66.25 51.92 65.16
N LEU A 248 -67.08 52.32 66.13
CA LEU A 248 -68.33 51.62 66.44
C LEU A 248 -69.32 51.68 65.27
N ALA A 249 -69.41 52.82 64.60
CA ALA A 249 -70.28 52.97 63.43
C ALA A 249 -69.83 52.11 62.23
N ALA A 250 -68.53 51.84 62.07
CA ALA A 250 -68.01 50.96 61.03
C ALA A 250 -68.28 49.46 61.29
N GLU A 251 -68.41 49.05 62.56
CA GLU A 251 -68.81 47.70 62.95
C GLU A 251 -70.31 47.47 62.73
N VAL A 252 -71.13 48.49 63.03
CA VAL A 252 -72.60 48.41 62.90
C VAL A 252 -73.06 48.68 61.47
N SER A 253 -72.36 49.55 60.74
CA SER A 253 -72.69 49.92 59.37
C SER A 253 -71.63 49.43 58.39
N ALA A 254 -72.06 48.61 57.43
CA ALA A 254 -71.26 48.22 56.28
C ALA A 254 -70.99 49.37 55.29
N GLY A 255 -71.39 50.61 55.62
CA GLY A 255 -71.19 51.77 54.77
C GLY A 255 -69.74 52.24 54.70
N VAL A 256 -69.34 52.76 53.54
CA VAL A 256 -67.99 53.28 53.24
C VAL A 256 -67.64 54.53 54.08
N ARG A 257 -68.64 55.21 54.65
CA ARG A 257 -68.51 56.50 55.35
C ARG A 257 -67.54 56.48 56.54
N TYR A 258 -67.50 55.39 57.32
CA TYR A 258 -66.72 55.32 58.56
C TYR A 258 -65.53 54.35 58.47
N ARG A 259 -65.15 53.93 57.25
CA ARG A 259 -64.02 53.02 57.03
C ARG A 259 -62.70 53.72 57.35
N CYS A 260 -61.79 52.99 57.98
CA CYS A 260 -60.46 53.48 58.38
C CYS A 260 -59.43 53.44 57.23
N GLU A 261 -59.77 52.79 56.12
CA GLU A 261 -58.94 52.69 54.93
C GLU A 261 -59.69 53.25 53.72
N ASN A 262 -58.97 53.92 52.81
CA ASN A 262 -59.52 54.39 51.54
C ASN A 262 -59.48 53.27 50.48
N ILE A 263 -59.95 52.08 50.86
CA ILE A 263 -60.03 50.92 49.98
C ILE A 263 -61.51 50.62 49.78
N MET A 264 -61.92 50.53 48.52
CA MET A 264 -63.26 50.04 48.18
C MET A 264 -63.18 48.53 48.02
N ASP A 265 -63.94 47.81 48.82
CA ASP A 265 -64.13 46.37 48.64
C ASP A 265 -65.07 46.16 47.45
N CYS A 266 -64.50 46.07 46.26
CA CYS A 266 -65.23 45.72 45.05
C CYS A 266 -65.34 44.20 44.95
N GLU A 267 -66.55 43.68 44.78
CA GLU A 267 -66.73 42.29 44.35
C GLU A 267 -66.07 42.12 42.98
N LEU A 268 -65.08 41.23 42.88
CA LEU A 268 -64.46 40.93 41.59
C LEU A 268 -65.50 40.27 40.69
N GLU A 269 -65.84 40.94 39.59
CA GLU A 269 -66.65 40.34 38.54
C GLU A 269 -65.82 39.25 37.87
N MET A 270 -66.04 38.01 38.29
CA MET A 270 -65.37 36.85 37.71
C MET A 270 -65.80 36.72 36.26
N SER A 271 -64.82 36.71 35.33
CA SER A 271 -65.09 36.51 33.91
C SER A 271 -65.97 35.28 33.70
N CYS A 272 -67.01 35.42 32.90
CA CYS A 272 -67.89 34.32 32.55
C CYS A 272 -67.08 33.15 31.96
N ARG A 273 -67.41 31.93 32.40
CA ARG A 273 -66.68 30.71 32.02
C ARG A 273 -66.66 30.56 30.50
N THR A 274 -65.48 30.72 29.90
CA THR A 274 -65.26 30.57 28.45
C THR A 274 -65.03 29.12 28.02
N THR A 275 -64.96 28.18 28.96
CA THR A 275 -64.76 26.76 28.70
C THR A 275 -66.09 26.01 28.70
N LYS A 276 -66.29 25.16 27.70
CA LYS A 276 -67.36 24.14 27.73
C LYS A 276 -66.84 22.90 28.46
N ASP A 277 -67.70 22.26 29.24
CA ASP A 277 -67.39 20.96 29.83
C ASP A 277 -67.09 19.94 28.72
N TYR A 278 -65.98 19.23 28.89
CA TYR A 278 -65.55 18.23 27.92
C TYR A 278 -66.56 17.07 27.90
N THR A 279 -67.27 16.92 26.78
CA THR A 279 -68.07 15.74 26.51
C THR A 279 -67.23 14.77 25.69
N ALA A 280 -66.83 13.66 26.30
CA ALA A 280 -66.06 12.63 25.61
C ALA A 280 -66.81 12.14 24.36
N PRO A 281 -66.14 12.00 23.21
CA PRO A 281 -66.74 11.45 22.00
C PRO A 281 -67.31 10.05 22.28
N ARG A 282 -68.49 9.71 21.74
CA ARG A 282 -68.99 8.34 21.77
C ARG A 282 -68.07 7.45 20.91
N LEU A 283 -67.09 6.83 21.56
CA LEU A 283 -66.23 5.84 20.94
C LEU A 283 -67.05 4.58 20.58
N SER A 284 -66.73 3.98 19.42
CA SER A 284 -67.34 2.71 19.02
C SER A 284 -66.93 1.60 20.00
N PRO A 285 -67.79 0.59 20.24
CA PRO A 285 -67.51 -0.46 21.23
C PRO A 285 -66.17 -1.18 21.01
N ARG A 286 -65.76 -1.32 19.75
CA ARG A 286 -64.48 -1.92 19.35
C ARG A 286 -63.27 -1.07 19.73
N VAL A 287 -63.35 0.26 19.56
CA VAL A 287 -62.27 1.18 19.92
C VAL A 287 -62.16 1.31 21.43
N ARG A 288 -63.29 1.29 22.14
CA ARG A 288 -63.30 1.26 23.61
C ARG A 288 -62.64 0.00 24.16
N ALA A 289 -63.01 -1.18 23.66
CA ALA A 289 -62.41 -2.45 24.10
C ALA A 289 -60.90 -2.54 23.80
N ALA A 290 -60.45 -1.98 22.66
CA ALA A 290 -59.03 -1.92 22.33
C ALA A 290 -58.24 -0.98 23.25
N LEU A 291 -58.80 0.20 23.58
CA LEU A 291 -58.20 1.12 24.55
C LEU A 291 -58.17 0.53 25.95
N ASP A 292 -59.27 -0.11 26.39
CA ASP A 292 -59.36 -0.74 27.70
C ASP A 292 -58.35 -1.88 27.84
N ASN A 293 -58.15 -2.68 26.79
CA ASN A 293 -57.12 -3.72 26.80
C ASN A 293 -55.70 -3.15 26.76
N ALA A 294 -55.46 -2.01 26.10
CA ALA A 294 -54.17 -1.34 26.09
C ALA A 294 -53.85 -0.60 27.41
N LEU A 295 -54.88 -0.26 28.20
CA LEU A 295 -54.74 0.41 29.49
C LEU A 295 -54.70 -0.56 30.68
N LYS A 296 -54.98 -1.85 30.48
CA LYS A 296 -54.72 -2.90 31.48
C LYS A 296 -53.20 -3.02 31.66
N ARG A 297 -52.74 -2.95 32.92
CA ARG A 297 -51.32 -3.17 33.25
C ARG A 297 -51.00 -4.65 33.04
N GLU A 298 -49.78 -4.95 32.60
CA GLU A 298 -49.35 -6.27 32.13
C GLU A 298 -49.46 -7.41 33.16
N ASP A 299 -49.76 -7.11 34.43
CA ASP A 299 -49.90 -8.09 35.51
C ASP A 299 -51.28 -8.80 35.55
N ASP A 300 -52.28 -8.35 34.78
CA ASP A 300 -53.65 -8.92 34.73
C ASP A 300 -53.97 -9.64 33.39
N ILE A 301 -52.95 -10.15 32.68
CA ILE A 301 -53.14 -10.92 31.44
C ILE A 301 -53.17 -12.42 31.77
N ASP A 302 -54.36 -12.96 32.08
CA ASP A 302 -54.57 -14.40 32.11
C ASP A 302 -54.57 -14.96 30.68
N VAL A 303 -53.43 -15.53 30.27
CA VAL A 303 -53.31 -16.30 29.02
C VAL A 303 -53.89 -17.70 29.26
N GLU A 304 -55.21 -17.85 29.09
CA GLU A 304 -55.82 -19.19 29.02
C GLU A 304 -55.43 -19.89 27.71
N ILE A 305 -54.49 -20.84 27.80
CA ILE A 305 -54.26 -21.85 26.77
C ILE A 305 -55.39 -22.88 26.86
N SER A 306 -56.43 -22.70 26.05
CA SER A 306 -57.42 -23.73 25.78
C SER A 306 -57.42 -24.04 24.28
N THR A 307 -57.06 -25.30 24.00
CA THR A 307 -56.97 -26.00 22.72
C THR A 307 -58.00 -25.63 21.65
N ILE A 308 -57.53 -25.25 20.46
CA ILE A 308 -58.33 -25.19 19.22
C ILE A 308 -57.89 -26.35 18.30
N PRO A 309 -58.81 -27.22 17.83
CA PRO A 309 -58.50 -28.23 16.84
C PRO A 309 -58.38 -27.61 15.45
N ALA A 310 -57.41 -28.10 14.68
CA ALA A 310 -57.04 -27.60 13.36
C ALA A 310 -58.15 -27.80 12.30
N PRO A 311 -58.39 -26.83 11.40
CA PRO A 311 -59.06 -27.08 10.14
C PRO A 311 -58.03 -27.39 9.04
N THR A 312 -58.31 -28.45 8.31
CA THR A 312 -57.53 -28.92 7.16
C THR A 312 -57.82 -28.11 5.89
N SER A 313 -56.81 -28.02 5.03
CA SER A 313 -56.93 -28.06 3.56
C SER A 313 -57.68 -26.90 2.86
N ARG A 314 -56.94 -26.00 2.18
CA ARG A 314 -56.63 -26.02 0.72
C ARG A 314 -56.36 -24.62 0.15
N ARG A 315 -55.23 -24.57 -0.58
CA ARG A 315 -54.84 -23.79 -1.78
C ARG A 315 -56.03 -23.08 -2.51
N LYS A 316 -55.91 -21.95 -3.22
CA LYS A 316 -54.89 -21.52 -4.20
C LYS A 316 -55.30 -20.16 -4.82
N GLY A 317 -54.32 -19.28 -5.11
CA GLY A 317 -54.36 -18.22 -6.16
C GLY A 317 -55.35 -17.06 -5.98
N LYS A 318 -55.21 -15.87 -6.57
CA LYS A 318 -54.29 -15.27 -7.56
C LYS A 318 -54.63 -13.75 -7.58
N GLU A 319 -53.66 -12.89 -7.91
CA GLU A 319 -53.74 -11.59 -8.64
C GLU A 319 -55.00 -10.70 -8.51
N LYS A 320 -54.97 -9.37 -8.35
CA LYS A 320 -54.21 -8.36 -9.11
C LYS A 320 -54.52 -6.94 -8.57
N GLU A 321 -53.54 -6.06 -8.73
CA GLU A 321 -53.54 -4.59 -8.93
C GLU A 321 -54.82 -3.76 -8.68
N SER A 322 -54.70 -2.65 -7.95
CA SER A 322 -54.85 -1.30 -8.55
C SER A 322 -54.51 -0.17 -7.57
N ASN A 323 -54.04 0.91 -8.18
CA ASN A 323 -53.48 2.15 -7.65
C ASN A 323 -54.30 2.86 -6.55
N GLY A 324 -53.60 3.56 -5.66
CA GLY A 324 -54.22 4.61 -4.85
C GLY A 324 -53.29 5.21 -3.80
N ASN A 325 -52.65 6.33 -4.15
CA ASN A 325 -51.96 7.24 -3.24
C ASN A 325 -52.77 7.50 -1.96
N ILE A 326 -52.24 7.14 -0.79
CA ILE A 326 -52.72 7.64 0.50
C ILE A 326 -51.87 8.86 0.87
N LEU A 327 -52.32 10.00 0.39
CA LEU A 327 -52.03 11.31 0.98
C LEU A 327 -52.71 11.36 2.35
N ARG A 328 -51.95 11.81 3.36
CA ARG A 328 -52.45 12.19 4.68
C ARG A 328 -53.59 13.21 4.54
N PRO A 329 -54.73 13.06 5.25
CA PRO A 329 -55.75 14.09 5.25
C PRO A 329 -55.38 15.24 6.21
N LEU A 330 -55.47 16.43 5.65
CA LEU A 330 -55.32 17.75 6.27
C LEU A 330 -56.46 18.03 7.25
N THR A 331 -56.12 18.42 8.48
CA THR A 331 -57.04 19.11 9.40
C THR A 331 -56.61 20.56 9.56
N ALA A 332 -57.18 21.45 8.74
CA ALA A 332 -57.39 22.86 9.08
C ALA A 332 -58.34 23.51 8.05
N LEU A 333 -59.57 23.81 8.47
CA LEU A 333 -60.51 24.65 7.73
C LEU A 333 -60.52 26.08 8.31
N LYS A 334 -60.03 26.99 7.47
CA LYS A 334 -60.45 28.38 7.19
C LYS A 334 -61.35 29.12 8.18
N ILE A 335 -60.90 30.32 8.56
CA ILE A 335 -61.74 31.54 8.61
C ILE A 335 -60.98 32.67 7.88
N SER A 336 -61.72 33.40 7.05
CA SER A 336 -61.36 34.54 6.19
C SER A 336 -61.17 35.84 7.00
N ASN A 337 -60.59 36.96 6.56
CA ASN A 337 -60.73 37.70 5.29
C ASN A 337 -59.70 38.85 5.21
N ARG A 338 -59.28 39.19 3.96
CA ARG A 338 -58.70 40.46 3.43
C ARG A 338 -57.38 40.99 4.06
N SER A 339 -56.33 41.27 3.29
CA SER A 339 -56.33 42.25 2.18
C SER A 339 -55.20 42.02 1.15
N SER A 340 -55.58 42.16 -0.12
CA SER A 340 -54.85 42.63 -1.32
C SER A 340 -53.32 42.60 -1.39
N SER A 341 -52.81 41.81 -2.35
CA SER A 341 -51.79 42.28 -3.30
C SER A 341 -51.89 41.47 -4.60
N ARG A 342 -52.42 42.10 -5.64
CA ARG A 342 -52.51 41.57 -7.00
C ARG A 342 -51.26 42.02 -7.75
N ASN A 343 -50.38 41.07 -8.09
CA ASN A 343 -49.32 41.29 -9.07
C ASN A 343 -49.92 41.24 -10.48
N LEU A 344 -49.63 42.26 -11.28
CA LEU A 344 -49.77 42.21 -12.74
C LEU A 344 -48.43 42.64 -13.33
N TYR A 345 -47.72 41.66 -13.89
CA TYR A 345 -46.75 41.94 -14.93
C TYR A 345 -47.53 42.21 -16.23
N SER A 346 -47.34 43.40 -16.79
CA SER A 346 -47.45 43.64 -18.23
C SER A 346 -46.40 44.67 -18.60
N ARG A 347 -45.52 44.25 -19.49
CA ARG A 347 -44.50 45.05 -20.15
C ARG A 347 -45.17 46.05 -21.10
N PRO A 348 -44.61 47.26 -21.27
CA PRO A 348 -44.46 47.77 -22.62
C PRO A 348 -43.08 48.40 -22.89
N ASP A 349 -42.80 48.50 -24.18
CA ASP A 349 -41.56 48.92 -24.82
C ASP A 349 -41.28 50.44 -24.78
N THR A 350 -39.98 50.76 -24.90
CA THR A 350 -39.35 51.95 -25.51
C THR A 350 -39.81 53.37 -25.11
N ALA A 351 -38.95 54.12 -24.41
CA ALA A 351 -38.25 55.33 -24.91
C ALA A 351 -37.67 56.20 -23.77
N SER A 352 -36.36 56.47 -23.88
CA SER A 352 -35.62 57.69 -23.49
C SER A 352 -35.52 58.20 -22.04
N ALA A 353 -34.24 58.38 -21.64
CA ALA A 353 -33.68 59.46 -20.83
C ALA A 353 -33.94 59.52 -19.30
N ASN A 354 -32.97 59.11 -18.47
CA ASN A 354 -31.91 59.99 -17.96
C ASN A 354 -31.06 59.33 -16.87
N GLN A 355 -29.76 59.63 -16.94
CA GLN A 355 -28.67 59.15 -16.09
C GLN A 355 -28.78 59.66 -14.65
N SER A 356 -28.46 58.81 -13.67
CA SER A 356 -27.76 59.18 -12.43
C SER A 356 -27.46 57.91 -11.65
N PHE A 357 -26.26 57.35 -11.78
CA PHE A 357 -25.42 56.70 -10.75
C PHE A 357 -24.26 55.97 -11.47
N PRO A 358 -22.99 56.18 -11.09
CA PRO A 358 -21.85 55.58 -11.78
C PRO A 358 -21.69 54.08 -11.45
N GLN A 359 -21.47 53.27 -12.48
CA GLN A 359 -21.12 51.85 -12.38
C GLN A 359 -19.61 51.69 -12.12
N ALA A 360 -19.24 50.83 -11.15
CA ALA A 360 -17.85 50.62 -10.75
C ALA A 360 -17.01 50.00 -11.89
N ARG A 361 -15.91 50.67 -12.28
CA ARG A 361 -14.89 50.13 -13.18
C ARG A 361 -13.92 49.26 -12.39
N GLY A 362 -13.80 48.00 -12.78
CA GLY A 362 -12.83 47.04 -12.21
C GLY A 362 -11.37 47.44 -12.45
N LEU A 363 -10.49 46.87 -11.63
CA LEU A 363 -9.06 47.18 -11.54
C LEU A 363 -8.31 46.85 -12.84
N ILE A 364 -7.63 47.84 -13.43
CA ILE A 364 -6.67 47.67 -14.51
C ILE A 364 -5.34 47.23 -13.89
N ARG A 365 -4.76 46.12 -14.36
CA ARG A 365 -3.44 45.63 -13.93
C ARG A 365 -2.35 46.48 -14.58
N LYS A 366 -1.35 46.91 -13.79
CA LYS A 366 -0.09 47.50 -14.29
C LYS A 366 0.88 46.40 -14.71
#